data_AF-A0AAD4SXZ4-F1
#
_entry.id   AF-A0AAD4SXZ4-F1
#
_cell.length_a   1.000
_cell.length_b   1.000
_cell.length_c   1.000
_cell.angle_alpha   90.00
_cell.angle_beta   90.00
_cell.angle_gamma   90.00
#
_symmetry.space_group_name_H-M   'P 1'
#
loop_
_entity.id
_entity.type
_entity.pdbx_description
1 polymer ?
#
loop_
_entity_poly.entity_id
_entity_poly.type
_entity_poly.pdbx_seq_one_letter_code
_entity_poly.pdbx_strand_id
1 'polypeptide(L)'
;MFTYSPIHYSEEEEEKEEEESIHTSERRVYGLNRRTRIFDVSFFGKSITTTVTFERREIRRWIYSNLYYNRRNRYNLVVGLGVQWLPFSSDDPAETLQICIGTRCLIIQLSHTRYLPKFLQRFLDNEKITFVGIWIIRSFHYHNIDYLLGNESSSGSMENLIRDYLGFKGVRKDEIVGRSNWNAKNLSVDQVQYATVDAHASF
;
A
#
# COMPACT_ATOMS: atom_id res chain seq x y z
N MET A 1 -9.71 48.26 -17.03
CA MET A 1 -8.98 47.31 -17.89
C MET A 1 -8.05 46.55 -16.96
N PHE A 2 -8.45 45.36 -16.52
CA PHE A 2 -7.63 44.52 -15.63
C PHE A 2 -6.68 43.72 -16.51
N THR A 3 -5.39 44.00 -16.43
CA THR A 3 -4.35 43.20 -17.07
C THR A 3 -4.18 41.91 -16.28
N TYR A 4 -4.64 40.80 -16.84
CA TYR A 4 -4.24 39.47 -16.39
C TYR A 4 -2.76 39.29 -16.75
N SER A 5 -1.88 39.28 -15.75
CA SER A 5 -0.54 38.76 -15.93
C SER A 5 -0.62 37.23 -15.93
N PRO A 6 -0.08 36.53 -16.96
CA PRO A 6 0.08 35.09 -16.90
C PRO A 6 1.00 34.76 -15.73
N ILE A 7 0.57 33.85 -14.86
CA ILE A 7 1.44 33.28 -13.84
C ILE A 7 2.44 32.42 -14.60
N HIS A 8 3.65 32.93 -14.82
CA HIS A 8 4.78 32.13 -15.30
C HIS A 8 5.30 31.36 -14.09
N TYR A 9 4.90 30.10 -13.97
CA TYR A 9 5.58 29.14 -13.10
C TYR A 9 6.97 28.87 -13.72
N SER A 10 8.01 28.83 -12.89
CA SER A 10 9.35 28.51 -13.36
C SER A 10 9.46 27.01 -13.64
N GLU A 11 10.29 26.63 -14.63
CA GLU A 11 10.58 25.21 -14.93
C GLU A 11 11.06 24.45 -13.68
N GLU A 12 11.76 25.12 -12.75
CA GLU A 12 12.19 24.55 -11.47
C GLU A 12 11.03 24.28 -10.48
N GLU A 13 9.92 25.01 -10.58
CA GLU A 13 8.71 24.75 -9.79
C GLU A 13 7.87 23.62 -10.40
N GLU A 14 7.79 23.55 -11.73
CA GLU A 14 7.17 22.41 -12.44
C GLU A 14 7.94 21.09 -12.22
N GLU A 15 9.28 21.10 -12.29
CA GLU A 15 10.10 19.92 -12.01
C GLU A 15 9.97 19.46 -10.55
N LYS A 16 9.84 20.40 -9.59
CA LYS A 16 9.57 20.07 -8.19
C LYS A 16 8.17 19.50 -7.96
N GLU A 17 7.15 20.05 -8.62
CA GLU A 17 5.79 19.50 -8.54
C GLU A 17 5.69 18.11 -9.19
N GLU A 18 6.43 17.85 -10.28
CA GLU A 18 6.53 16.52 -10.89
C GLU A 18 7.26 15.52 -9.99
N GLU A 19 8.35 15.92 -9.33
CA GLU A 19 9.07 15.10 -8.35
C GLU A 19 8.22 14.78 -7.10
N GLU A 20 7.32 15.67 -6.71
CA GLU A 20 6.37 15.49 -5.58
C GLU A 20 5.05 14.81 -6.00
N SER A 21 4.88 14.48 -7.28
CA SER A 21 3.64 13.91 -7.80
C SER A 21 3.49 12.41 -7.50
N ILE A 22 2.27 12.02 -7.11
CA ILE A 22 1.87 10.62 -7.00
C ILE A 22 1.12 10.25 -8.28
N HIS A 23 1.68 9.31 -9.04
CA HIS A 23 1.07 8.82 -10.28
C HIS A 23 1.00 7.29 -10.26
N THR A 24 -0.07 6.72 -10.81
CA THR A 24 -0.21 5.26 -10.92
C THR A 24 -0.57 4.84 -12.33
N SER A 25 0.15 3.85 -12.84
CA SER A 25 -0.13 3.23 -14.14
C SER A 25 -0.19 1.71 -14.05
N GLU A 26 -1.04 1.08 -14.87
CA GLU A 26 -1.12 -0.37 -14.96
C GLU A 26 -0.20 -0.91 -16.06
N ARG A 27 0.66 -1.88 -15.72
CA ARG A 27 1.50 -2.57 -16.70
C ARG A 27 0.67 -3.56 -17.50
N ARG A 28 0.74 -3.44 -18.83
CA ARG A 28 0.24 -4.49 -19.75
C ARG A 28 1.28 -5.59 -19.89
N VAL A 29 1.12 -6.66 -19.13
CA VAL A 29 2.02 -7.84 -19.19
C VAL A 29 1.35 -8.97 -19.96
N TYR A 30 1.88 -9.26 -21.15
CA TYR A 30 1.42 -10.39 -21.96
C TYR A 30 1.75 -11.72 -21.27
N GLY A 31 0.77 -12.63 -21.19
CA GLY A 31 0.93 -13.95 -20.57
C GLY A 31 0.76 -13.98 -19.05
N LEU A 32 0.52 -12.83 -18.40
CA LEU A 32 0.17 -12.79 -16.98
C LEU A 32 -1.24 -13.38 -16.76
N ASN A 33 -1.43 -14.07 -15.63
CA ASN A 33 -2.74 -14.56 -15.23
C ASN A 33 -3.72 -13.38 -15.15
N ARG A 34 -4.90 -13.48 -15.78
CA ARG A 34 -5.96 -12.45 -15.75
C ARG A 34 -6.44 -12.08 -14.33
N ARG A 35 -6.10 -12.90 -13.33
CA ARG A 35 -6.38 -12.69 -11.90
C ARG A 35 -5.26 -11.92 -11.18
N THR A 36 -4.24 -11.49 -11.91
CA THR A 36 -3.09 -10.76 -11.37
C THR A 36 -2.82 -9.56 -12.24
N ARG A 37 -2.73 -8.40 -11.60
CA ARG A 37 -2.47 -7.12 -12.26
C ARG A 37 -1.23 -6.50 -11.63
N ILE A 38 -0.44 -5.80 -12.43
CA ILE A 38 0.79 -5.16 -11.96
C ILE A 38 0.68 -3.68 -12.26
N PHE A 39 1.04 -2.86 -11.28
CA PHE A 39 1.02 -1.42 -11.36
C PHE A 39 2.38 -0.86 -10.99
N ASP A 40 2.68 0.30 -11.56
CA ASP A 40 3.75 1.17 -11.09
C ASP A 40 3.11 2.37 -10.42
N VAL A 41 3.40 2.53 -9.13
CA VAL A 41 2.97 3.68 -8.32
C VAL A 41 4.21 4.53 -8.06
N SER A 42 4.26 5.71 -8.65
CA SER A 42 5.25 6.73 -8.33
C SER A 42 4.87 7.40 -7.00
N PHE A 43 5.82 7.51 -6.10
CA PHE A 43 5.67 8.15 -4.80
C PHE A 43 6.94 8.94 -4.48
N PHE A 44 6.91 10.26 -4.66
CA PHE A 44 8.05 11.17 -4.46
C PHE A 44 9.34 10.68 -5.12
N GLY A 45 9.29 10.50 -6.45
CA GLY A 45 10.40 9.99 -7.25
C GLY A 45 10.72 8.49 -7.08
N LYS A 46 10.05 7.77 -6.17
CA LYS A 46 10.22 6.32 -6.02
C LYS A 46 9.14 5.56 -6.78
N SER A 47 9.55 4.70 -7.71
CA SER A 47 8.63 3.77 -8.38
C SER A 47 8.44 2.50 -7.57
N ILE A 48 7.22 2.27 -7.11
CA ILE A 48 6.80 1.09 -6.36
C ILE A 48 6.08 0.14 -7.33
N THR A 49 6.60 -1.07 -7.48
CA THR A 49 5.92 -2.11 -8.27
C THR A 49 4.90 -2.83 -7.39
N THR A 50 3.62 -2.63 -7.69
CA THR A 50 2.51 -3.22 -6.94
C THR A 50 1.89 -4.39 -7.71
N THR A 51 1.85 -5.56 -7.07
CA THR A 51 1.14 -6.74 -7.60
C THR A 51 -0.21 -6.86 -6.91
N VAL A 52 -1.31 -6.85 -7.67
CA VAL A 52 -2.67 -7.07 -7.16
C VAL A 52 -3.13 -8.45 -7.57
N THR A 53 -3.53 -9.29 -6.60
CA THR A 53 -3.95 -10.67 -6.90
C THR A 53 -4.81 -11.27 -5.79
N PHE A 54 -5.64 -12.24 -6.16
CA PHE A 54 -6.26 -13.19 -5.21
C PHE A 54 -5.80 -14.64 -5.47
N GLU A 55 -4.85 -14.83 -6.39
CA GLU A 55 -4.39 -16.16 -6.80
C GLU A 55 -3.32 -16.68 -5.86
N ARG A 56 -3.63 -17.77 -5.15
CA ARG A 56 -2.73 -18.42 -4.18
C ARG A 56 -1.31 -18.64 -4.71
N ARG A 57 -1.17 -19.05 -5.99
CA ARG A 57 0.13 -19.31 -6.60
C ARG A 57 0.98 -18.04 -6.72
N GLU A 58 0.37 -16.93 -7.11
CA GLU A 58 1.09 -15.66 -7.25
C GLU A 58 1.44 -15.06 -5.90
N ILE A 59 0.54 -15.11 -4.92
CA ILE A 59 0.84 -14.71 -3.53
C ILE A 59 2.06 -15.49 -3.02
N ARG A 60 2.04 -16.81 -3.19
CA ARG A 60 3.14 -17.69 -2.77
C ARG A 60 4.45 -17.32 -3.47
N ARG A 61 4.41 -17.17 -4.79
CA ARG A 61 5.58 -16.83 -5.60
C ARG A 61 6.16 -15.49 -5.20
N TRP A 62 5.31 -14.49 -5.00
CA TRP A 62 5.72 -13.15 -4.59
C TRP A 62 6.42 -13.16 -3.23
N ILE A 63 5.83 -13.81 -2.22
CA ILE A 63 6.41 -13.87 -0.85
C ILE A 63 7.78 -14.56 -0.89
N TYR A 64 7.87 -15.77 -1.43
CA TYR A 64 9.13 -16.51 -1.41
C TYR A 64 10.22 -15.86 -2.26
N SER A 65 9.87 -15.21 -3.37
CA SER A 65 10.84 -14.47 -4.18
C SER A 65 11.42 -13.31 -3.37
N ASN A 66 10.57 -12.51 -2.70
CA ASN A 66 11.04 -11.39 -1.90
C ASN A 66 11.86 -11.85 -0.68
N LEU A 67 11.48 -12.94 0.00
CA LEU A 67 12.30 -13.53 1.07
C LEU A 67 13.65 -14.04 0.56
N TYR A 68 13.70 -14.57 -0.66
CA TYR A 68 14.93 -15.03 -1.29
C TYR A 68 15.87 -13.87 -1.65
N TYR A 69 15.33 -12.78 -2.20
CA TYR A 69 16.11 -11.58 -2.53
C TYR A 69 16.59 -10.84 -1.28
N ASN A 70 15.77 -10.79 -0.22
CA ASN A 70 16.12 -10.18 1.06
C ASN A 70 16.81 -11.14 2.03
N ARG A 71 17.39 -12.25 1.53
CA ARG A 71 17.97 -13.29 2.39
C ARG A 71 19.13 -12.81 3.28
N ARG A 72 19.80 -11.71 2.88
CA ARG A 72 20.89 -11.10 3.64
C ARG A 72 20.38 -10.34 4.89
N ASN A 73 19.13 -9.89 4.86
CA ASN A 73 18.48 -9.15 5.95
C ASN A 73 17.46 -10.02 6.70
N ARG A 74 17.64 -11.36 6.74
CA ARG A 74 16.65 -12.33 7.26
C ARG A 74 16.22 -12.11 8.72
N TYR A 75 16.99 -11.36 9.50
CA TYR A 75 16.72 -11.09 10.92
C TYR A 75 16.28 -9.64 11.18
N ASN A 76 16.35 -8.77 10.17
CA ASN A 76 16.01 -7.35 10.25
C ASN A 76 15.09 -6.96 9.08
N LEU A 77 14.28 -7.91 8.58
CA LEU A 77 13.39 -7.64 7.47
C LEU A 77 12.20 -6.86 8.03
N VAL A 78 12.08 -5.60 7.62
CA VAL A 78 10.89 -4.77 7.88
C VAL A 78 9.90 -4.98 6.74
N VAL A 79 8.62 -5.10 7.09
CA VAL A 79 7.52 -5.27 6.16
C VAL A 79 6.42 -4.29 6.51
N GLY A 80 6.10 -3.38 5.60
CA GLY A 80 4.95 -2.51 5.71
C GLY A 80 3.65 -3.29 5.45
N LEU A 81 2.66 -3.07 6.29
CA LEU A 81 1.34 -3.68 6.22
C LEU A 81 0.26 -2.61 6.08
N GLY A 82 -0.78 -2.95 5.35
CA GLY A 82 -2.01 -2.19 5.26
C GLY A 82 -3.20 -3.13 5.17
N VAL A 83 -4.37 -2.67 5.59
CA VAL A 83 -5.64 -3.40 5.46
C VAL A 83 -6.72 -2.42 5.04
N GLN A 84 -7.57 -2.82 4.09
CA GLN A 84 -8.79 -2.08 3.78
C GLN A 84 -10.01 -2.97 4.00
N TRP A 85 -11.09 -2.34 4.43
CA TRP A 85 -12.29 -2.97 4.97
C TRP A 85 -13.50 -2.64 4.10
N LEU A 86 -14.55 -3.47 4.18
CA LEU A 86 -15.82 -3.12 3.54
C LEU A 86 -16.49 -2.00 4.35
N PRO A 87 -16.80 -0.85 3.74
CA PRO A 87 -17.45 0.24 4.46
C PRO A 87 -18.86 -0.19 4.89
N PHE A 88 -19.26 0.21 6.11
CA PHE A 88 -20.61 0.00 6.66
C PHE A 88 -21.01 -1.45 6.95
N SER A 89 -20.06 -2.39 7.03
CA SER A 89 -20.33 -3.73 7.55
C SER A 89 -20.29 -3.72 9.08
N SER A 90 -21.21 -4.42 9.75
CA SER A 90 -21.15 -4.56 11.22
C SER A 90 -19.95 -5.38 11.69
N ASP A 91 -19.45 -6.25 10.81
CA ASP A 91 -18.41 -7.21 11.13
C ASP A 91 -17.04 -6.76 10.59
N ASP A 92 -17.00 -5.64 9.85
CA ASP A 92 -15.82 -5.06 9.18
C ASP A 92 -14.88 -6.16 8.65
N PRO A 93 -15.30 -7.01 7.68
CA PRO A 93 -14.41 -8.04 7.16
C PRO A 93 -13.26 -7.39 6.40
N ALA A 94 -12.03 -7.87 6.65
CA ALA A 94 -10.86 -7.44 5.89
C ALA A 94 -11.03 -7.83 4.42
N GLU A 95 -11.12 -6.83 3.55
CA GLU A 95 -11.32 -7.02 2.11
C GLU A 95 -9.98 -7.18 1.39
N THR A 96 -8.95 -6.51 1.90
CA THR A 96 -7.61 -6.55 1.32
C THR A 96 -6.54 -6.61 2.39
N LEU A 97 -5.42 -7.26 2.08
CA LEU A 97 -4.18 -7.21 2.86
C LEU A 97 -3.06 -6.70 1.94
N GLN A 98 -2.39 -5.63 2.35
CA GLN A 98 -1.21 -5.12 1.68
C GLN A 98 0.05 -5.54 2.41
N ILE A 99 1.07 -5.95 1.66
CA ILE A 99 2.39 -6.34 2.14
C ILE A 99 3.42 -5.60 1.30
N CYS A 100 4.22 -4.73 1.90
CA CYS A 100 5.25 -3.99 1.19
C CYS A 100 6.65 -4.25 1.74
N ILE A 101 7.60 -4.49 0.82
CA ILE A 101 9.01 -4.76 1.10
C ILE A 101 9.84 -3.90 0.15
N GLY A 102 10.43 -2.81 0.65
CA GLY A 102 11.12 -1.85 -0.20
C GLY A 102 10.15 -1.22 -1.20
N THR A 103 10.51 -1.26 -2.49
CA THR A 103 9.70 -0.74 -3.60
C THR A 103 8.81 -1.81 -4.25
N ARG A 104 8.46 -2.86 -3.49
CA ARG A 104 7.60 -3.95 -3.98
C ARG A 104 6.44 -4.11 -3.01
N CYS A 105 5.23 -3.84 -3.48
CA CYS A 105 4.02 -4.10 -2.71
C CYS A 105 3.20 -5.25 -3.33
N LEU A 106 2.50 -6.00 -2.49
CA LEU A 106 1.54 -7.03 -2.83
C LEU A 106 0.20 -6.66 -2.20
N ILE A 107 -0.84 -6.51 -3.01
CA ILE A 107 -2.21 -6.34 -2.58
C ILE A 107 -2.93 -7.67 -2.79
N ILE A 108 -3.34 -8.28 -1.68
CA ILE A 108 -4.10 -9.52 -1.65
C ILE A 108 -5.58 -9.16 -1.50
N GLN A 109 -6.41 -9.49 -2.50
CA GLN A 109 -7.87 -9.30 -2.42
C GLN A 109 -8.50 -10.48 -1.64
N LEU A 110 -8.61 -10.34 -0.32
CA LEU A 110 -9.02 -11.40 0.61
C LEU A 110 -10.43 -11.93 0.32
N SER A 111 -11.38 -11.07 0.00
CA SER A 111 -12.76 -11.46 -0.37
C SER A 111 -12.86 -12.36 -1.60
N HIS A 112 -11.85 -12.32 -2.46
CA HIS A 112 -11.77 -13.14 -3.66
C HIS A 112 -10.90 -14.39 -3.46
N THR A 113 -10.32 -14.57 -2.26
CA THR A 113 -9.60 -15.79 -1.88
C THR A 113 -10.57 -16.79 -1.24
N ARG A 114 -10.61 -18.03 -1.76
CA ARG A 114 -11.47 -19.08 -1.18
C ARG A 114 -11.06 -19.47 0.24
N TYR A 115 -9.75 -19.49 0.49
CA TYR A 115 -9.17 -19.85 1.78
C TYR A 115 -7.85 -19.11 1.96
N LEU A 116 -7.61 -18.57 3.16
CA LEU A 116 -6.33 -17.98 3.48
C LEU A 116 -5.23 -19.04 3.48
N PRO A 117 -4.18 -18.92 2.65
CA PRO A 117 -3.16 -19.94 2.57
C PRO A 117 -2.32 -20.05 3.86
N LYS A 118 -2.11 -21.26 4.40
CA LYS A 118 -1.24 -21.49 5.57
C LYS A 118 0.18 -20.90 5.45
N PHE A 119 0.72 -20.76 4.23
CA PHE A 119 2.05 -20.15 4.05
C PHE A 119 2.04 -18.64 4.32
N LEU A 120 0.90 -17.96 4.11
CA LEU A 120 0.73 -16.55 4.40
C LEU A 120 0.65 -16.35 5.92
N GLN A 121 -0.11 -17.20 6.63
CA GLN A 121 -0.12 -17.22 8.09
C GLN A 121 1.30 -17.40 8.64
N ARG A 122 2.02 -18.45 8.21
CA ARG A 122 3.42 -18.66 8.61
C ARG A 122 4.36 -17.51 8.27
N PHE A 123 4.05 -16.73 7.24
CA PHE A 123 4.84 -15.55 6.90
C PHE A 123 4.58 -14.44 7.91
N LEU A 124 3.32 -14.14 8.20
CA LEU A 124 2.90 -13.12 9.18
C LEU A 124 3.29 -13.49 10.62
N ASP A 125 3.31 -14.78 10.97
CA ASP A 125 3.70 -15.28 12.30
C ASP A 125 5.23 -15.39 12.48
N ASN A 126 6.04 -14.98 11.49
CA ASN A 126 7.48 -15.15 11.55
C ASN A 126 8.15 -14.08 12.42
N GLU A 127 8.54 -14.46 13.63
CA GLU A 127 9.22 -13.61 14.63
C GLU A 127 10.53 -12.97 14.16
N LYS A 128 11.10 -13.40 13.03
CA LYS A 128 12.32 -12.79 12.44
C LYS A 128 12.02 -11.60 11.53
N ILE A 129 10.75 -11.27 11.33
CA ILE A 129 10.28 -10.20 10.46
C ILE A 129 9.53 -9.21 11.33
N THR A 130 9.88 -7.94 11.20
CA THR A 130 9.15 -6.85 11.84
C THR A 130 8.04 -6.38 10.90
N PHE A 131 6.80 -6.58 11.31
CA PHE A 131 5.63 -6.11 10.58
C PHE A 131 5.19 -4.78 11.15
N VAL A 132 5.08 -3.78 10.30
CA VAL A 132 4.76 -2.41 10.66
C VAL A 132 3.53 -1.98 9.88
N GLY A 133 2.53 -1.41 10.55
CA GLY A 133 1.38 -0.83 9.86
C GLY A 133 0.89 0.43 10.54
N ILE A 134 0.49 1.41 9.73
CA ILE A 134 -0.19 2.60 10.20
C ILE A 134 -1.70 2.34 10.11
N TRP A 135 -2.46 2.65 11.16
CA TRP A 135 -3.93 2.50 11.21
C TRP A 135 -4.50 1.07 11.09
N ILE A 136 -3.77 0.03 11.48
CA ILE A 136 -4.36 -1.32 11.67
C ILE A 136 -5.13 -1.38 13.02
N ILE A 137 -5.87 -0.33 13.38
CA ILE A 137 -6.64 -0.29 14.63
C ILE A 137 -8.09 -0.62 14.32
N ARG A 138 -8.32 -1.89 13.99
CA ARG A 138 -9.58 -2.62 14.23
C ARG A 138 -9.36 -4.10 13.91
N SER A 139 -9.07 -4.85 14.98
CA SER A 139 -9.10 -6.33 15.06
C SER A 139 -8.46 -7.16 13.93
N PHE A 140 -7.30 -6.77 13.39
CA PHE A 140 -6.43 -7.73 12.68
C PHE A 140 -5.56 -8.47 13.71
N HIS A 141 -6.14 -9.41 14.47
CA HIS A 141 -5.45 -10.18 15.50
C HIS A 141 -4.48 -11.20 14.88
N TYR A 142 -3.31 -10.75 14.45
CA TYR A 142 -2.14 -11.59 14.20
C TYR A 142 -1.06 -11.25 15.22
N HIS A 143 -0.50 -12.29 15.85
CA HIS A 143 0.55 -12.13 16.84
C HIS A 143 1.83 -11.67 16.12
N ASN A 144 2.52 -10.66 16.65
CA ASN A 144 3.75 -10.02 16.11
C ASN A 144 3.58 -8.93 15.04
N ILE A 145 2.47 -8.18 15.04
CA ILE A 145 2.37 -6.90 14.31
C ILE A 145 2.70 -5.76 15.27
N ASP A 146 3.81 -5.07 15.03
CA ASP A 146 4.14 -3.82 15.74
C ASP A 146 3.34 -2.69 15.11
N TYR A 147 2.43 -2.10 15.88
CA TYR A 147 1.63 -0.96 15.43
C TYR A 147 2.45 0.33 15.57
N LEU A 148 2.77 0.97 14.45
CA LEU A 148 3.16 2.38 14.48
C LEU A 148 1.89 3.21 14.62
N LEU A 149 1.49 3.41 15.87
CA LEU A 149 0.73 4.53 16.44
C LEU A 149 -0.28 5.24 15.52
N GLY A 150 -1.57 5.12 15.87
CA GLY A 150 -2.62 5.97 15.33
C GLY A 150 -3.94 5.77 16.08
N ASN A 151 -3.98 6.10 17.37
CA ASN A 151 -5.27 6.27 18.04
C ASN A 151 -5.99 7.42 17.33
N GLU A 152 -7.26 7.26 16.94
CA GLU A 152 -8.06 8.28 16.21
C GLU A 152 -8.09 9.66 16.89
N SER A 153 -7.62 9.78 18.13
CA SER A 153 -7.78 10.98 18.95
C SER A 153 -6.50 11.68 19.41
N SER A 154 -5.28 11.24 19.07
CA SER A 154 -4.09 11.85 19.71
C SER A 154 -2.77 11.98 18.92
N SER A 155 -2.66 11.59 17.65
CA SER A 155 -1.41 11.85 16.91
C SER A 155 -1.56 11.94 15.37
N GLY A 156 -2.23 13.00 14.88
CA GLY A 156 -2.21 13.43 13.48
C GLY A 156 -2.81 12.47 12.44
N SER A 157 -3.26 12.98 11.29
CA SER A 157 -3.60 12.11 10.14
C SER A 157 -2.33 11.38 9.66
N MET A 158 -2.47 10.26 8.93
CA MET A 158 -1.31 9.62 8.26
C MET A 158 -0.48 10.63 7.47
N GLU A 159 -1.13 11.64 6.89
CA GLU A 159 -0.50 12.71 6.12
C GLU A 159 0.45 13.53 7.00
N ASN A 160 0.07 13.77 8.26
CA ASN A 160 0.96 14.39 9.25
C ASN A 160 2.12 13.46 9.59
N LEU A 161 1.90 12.16 9.79
CA LEU A 161 3.01 11.22 10.06
C LEU A 161 3.98 11.14 8.89
N ILE A 162 3.47 11.04 7.66
CA ILE A 162 4.28 11.04 6.44
C ILE A 162 5.07 12.35 6.31
N ARG A 163 4.43 13.48 6.59
CA ARG A 163 5.12 14.77 6.57
C ARG A 163 6.18 14.87 7.66
N ASP A 164 5.83 14.51 8.89
CA ASP A 164 6.64 14.79 10.07
C ASP A 164 7.80 13.79 10.22
N TYR A 165 7.62 12.53 9.77
CA TYR A 165 8.64 11.48 9.84
C TYR A 165 9.35 11.19 8.52
N LEU A 166 8.66 11.31 7.37
CA LEU A 166 9.24 11.02 6.05
C LEU A 166 9.59 12.29 5.25
N GLY A 167 9.17 13.47 5.71
CA GLY A 167 9.44 14.75 5.05
C GLY A 167 8.60 15.02 3.80
N PHE A 168 7.70 14.10 3.43
CA PHE A 168 6.87 14.23 2.23
C PHE A 168 5.63 15.08 2.49
N LYS A 169 5.52 16.20 1.78
CA LYS A 169 4.37 17.11 1.85
C LYS A 169 3.38 16.77 0.74
N GLY A 170 2.11 17.15 0.91
CA GLY A 170 1.11 16.99 -0.15
C GLY A 170 0.49 15.60 -0.28
N VAL A 171 0.92 14.61 0.51
CA VAL A 171 0.20 13.33 0.61
C VAL A 171 -1.18 13.60 1.19
N ARG A 172 -2.22 13.25 0.42
CA ARG A 172 -3.60 13.34 0.86
C ARG A 172 -4.26 11.96 0.76
N LYS A 173 -4.92 11.55 1.83
CA LYS A 173 -5.75 10.35 1.85
C LYS A 173 -7.14 10.74 1.36
N ASP A 174 -7.47 10.37 0.13
CA ASP A 174 -8.83 10.55 -0.38
C ASP A 174 -9.79 9.66 0.41
N GLU A 175 -10.63 10.29 1.25
CA GLU A 175 -11.63 9.62 2.08
C GLU A 175 -12.66 8.86 1.24
N ILE A 176 -12.97 9.35 0.03
CA ILE A 176 -13.88 8.68 -0.91
C ILE A 176 -13.28 7.35 -1.35
N VAL A 177 -11.98 7.31 -1.61
CA VAL A 177 -11.26 6.07 -1.95
C VAL A 177 -11.15 5.15 -0.73
N GLY A 178 -10.77 5.70 0.44
CA GLY A 178 -10.66 4.93 1.68
C GLY A 178 -11.97 4.23 2.08
N ARG A 179 -13.11 4.87 1.82
CA ARG A 179 -14.46 4.33 2.08
C ARG A 179 -15.15 3.75 0.83
N SER A 180 -14.39 3.47 -0.22
CA SER A 180 -14.93 2.89 -1.46
C SER A 180 -15.17 1.38 -1.33
N ASN A 181 -15.70 0.78 -2.39
CA ASN A 181 -15.95 -0.66 -2.44
C ASN A 181 -14.63 -1.47 -2.62
N TRP A 182 -13.99 -1.85 -1.52
CA TRP A 182 -12.78 -2.68 -1.52
C TRP A 182 -13.02 -4.17 -1.86
N ASN A 183 -14.28 -4.61 -1.91
CA ASN A 183 -14.68 -5.94 -2.40
C ASN A 183 -14.77 -5.98 -3.94
N ALA A 184 -14.51 -4.86 -4.65
CA ALA A 184 -14.57 -4.86 -6.11
C ALA A 184 -13.68 -5.95 -6.73
N LYS A 185 -14.21 -6.66 -7.73
CA LYS A 185 -13.47 -7.71 -8.47
C LYS A 185 -12.15 -7.19 -9.03
N ASN A 186 -12.17 -5.96 -9.55
CA ASN A 186 -11.00 -5.23 -10.00
C ASN A 186 -10.92 -3.93 -9.21
N LEU A 187 -9.84 -3.75 -8.45
CA LEU A 187 -9.56 -2.47 -7.79
C LEU A 187 -9.28 -1.38 -8.85
N SER A 188 -9.74 -0.16 -8.59
CA SER A 188 -9.43 1.01 -9.42
C SER A 188 -7.95 1.40 -9.29
N VAL A 189 -7.48 2.26 -10.20
CA VAL A 189 -6.14 2.85 -10.13
C VAL A 189 -5.95 3.59 -8.80
N ASP A 190 -6.95 4.37 -8.37
CA ASP A 190 -6.91 5.14 -7.12
C ASP A 190 -6.88 4.23 -5.89
N GLN A 191 -7.65 3.14 -5.89
CA GLN A 191 -7.61 2.13 -4.81
C GLN A 191 -6.23 1.48 -4.72
N VAL A 192 -5.62 1.15 -5.87
CA VAL A 192 -4.28 0.57 -5.89
C VAL A 192 -3.23 1.57 -5.41
N GLN A 193 -3.31 2.83 -5.83
CA GLN A 193 -2.45 3.91 -5.35
C GLN A 193 -2.57 4.07 -3.84
N TYR A 194 -3.80 4.22 -3.34
CA TYR A 194 -4.11 4.42 -1.93
C TYR A 194 -3.53 3.30 -1.05
N ALA A 195 -3.80 2.05 -1.42
CA ALA A 195 -3.35 0.88 -0.67
C ALA A 195 -1.82 0.67 -0.78
N THR A 196 -1.22 1.02 -1.91
CA THR A 196 0.24 0.97 -2.08
C THR A 196 0.94 2.00 -1.20
N VAL A 197 0.47 3.25 -1.22
CA VAL A 197 1.05 4.33 -0.41
C VAL A 197 0.90 4.03 1.08
N ASP A 198 -0.25 3.47 1.50
CA ASP A 198 -0.51 3.05 2.88
C ASP A 198 0.55 2.06 3.41
N ALA A 199 0.76 0.98 2.66
CA ALA A 199 1.72 -0.05 3.04
C ALA A 199 3.17 0.39 2.84
N HIS A 200 3.46 1.24 1.84
CA HIS A 200 4.81 1.73 1.60
C HIS A 200 5.24 2.76 2.65
N ALA A 201 4.36 3.68 3.05
CA ALA A 201 4.65 4.63 4.11
C ALA A 201 4.87 3.96 5.47
N SER A 202 4.32 2.75 5.65
CA SER A 202 4.54 1.91 6.82
C SER A 202 5.88 1.16 6.81
N PHE A 203 6.57 1.03 5.66
CA PHE A 203 7.84 0.32 5.51
C PHE A 203 9.03 1.27 5.71
#